data_AF-A0A7V8YXU5-F1
#
_entry.id   AF-A0A7V8YXU5-F1
#
_cell.length_a   1.000
_cell.length_b   1.000
_cell.length_c   1.000
_cell.angle_alpha   90.00
_cell.angle_beta   90.00
_cell.angle_gamma   90.00
#
_symmetry.space_group_name_H-M   'P 1'
#
loop_
_entity.id
_entity.type
_entity.pdbx_description
1 polymer ?
#
loop_
_entity_poly.entity_id
_entity_poly.type
_entity_poly.pdbx_seq_one_letter_code
_entity_poly.pdbx_strand_id
1 'polypeptide(L)' 'MSVIAEVEKLAFSLPENERAKLAERLWESLPEDFIDEAEIEEALRRDREMDEDPSKVITLEQLDTLIANRPRRK' A
#
# COMPACT_ATOMS: atom_id res chain seq x y z
N MET A 1 -6.68 -27.57 -6.77
CA MET A 1 -5.82 -26.37 -6.82
C MET A 1 -6.73 -25.20 -7.11
N SER A 2 -6.51 -24.04 -6.48
CA SER A 2 -7.27 -22.84 -6.84
C SER A 2 -6.75 -22.28 -8.16
N VAL A 3 -7.61 -21.63 -8.93
CA VAL A 3 -7.22 -20.92 -10.17
C VAL A 3 -6.10 -19.91 -9.88
N ILE A 4 -6.13 -19.27 -8.72
CA ILE A 4 -5.10 -18.33 -8.27
C ILE A 4 -3.73 -19.02 -8.16
N ALA A 5 -3.64 -20.19 -7.53
CA ALA A 5 -2.37 -20.90 -7.38
C ALA A 5 -1.78 -21.35 -8.74
N GLU A 6 -2.62 -21.64 -9.72
CA GLU A 6 -2.18 -21.96 -11.08
C GLU A 6 -1.66 -20.72 -11.81
N VAL A 7 -2.33 -19.57 -11.66
CA VAL A 7 -1.89 -18.28 -12.21
C VAL A 7 -0.58 -17.82 -11.57
N GLU A 8 -0.43 -17.94 -10.25
CA GLU A 8 0.82 -17.59 -9.54
C GLU A 8 1.99 -18.41 -10.06
N LYS A 9 1.79 -19.73 -10.23
CA LYS A 9 2.83 -20.61 -10.77
C LYS A 9 3.28 -20.19 -12.17
N LEU A 10 2.35 -19.74 -13.02
CA LEU A 10 2.66 -19.22 -14.35
C LEU A 10 3.35 -17.85 -14.28
N ALA A 11 2.91 -16.97 -13.37
CA ALA A 11 3.54 -15.67 -13.18
C ALA A 11 4.99 -15.80 -12.68
N PHE A 12 5.26 -16.77 -11.80
CA PHE A 12 6.61 -17.03 -11.29
C PHE A 12 7.53 -17.75 -12.26
N SER A 13 7.01 -18.36 -13.35
CA SER A 13 7.87 -18.88 -14.42
C SER A 13 8.38 -17.79 -15.37
N LEU A 14 7.81 -16.58 -15.31
CA LEU A 14 8.24 -15.44 -16.12
C LEU A 14 9.57 -14.85 -15.60
N PRO A 15 10.40 -14.30 -16.50
CA PRO A 15 11.49 -13.40 -16.13
C PRO A 15 11.00 -12.22 -15.27
N GLU A 16 11.88 -11.70 -14.40
CA GLU A 16 11.51 -10.66 -13.43
C GLU A 16 10.89 -9.41 -14.07
N ASN A 17 11.46 -8.95 -15.20
CA ASN A 17 10.95 -7.80 -15.93
C ASN A 17 9.54 -8.03 -16.52
N GLU A 18 9.24 -9.26 -16.97
CA GLU A 18 7.93 -9.61 -17.50
C GLU A 18 6.91 -9.79 -16.38
N ARG A 19 7.33 -10.35 -15.24
CA ARG A 19 6.52 -10.45 -14.04
C ARG A 19 6.14 -9.06 -13.50
N ALA A 20 7.06 -8.09 -13.51
CA ALA A 20 6.77 -6.70 -13.14
C ALA A 20 5.72 -6.06 -14.07
N LYS A 21 5.85 -6.24 -15.38
CA LYS A 21 4.86 -5.75 -16.37
C LYS A 21 3.49 -6.42 -16.20
N LEU A 22 3.47 -7.72 -15.87
CA LEU A 22 2.22 -8.43 -15.59
C LEU A 22 1.57 -7.88 -14.31
N ALA A 23 2.34 -7.63 -13.26
CA ALA A 23 1.82 -7.05 -12.03
C ALA A 23 1.20 -5.66 -12.26
N GLU A 24 1.87 -4.80 -13.01
CA GLU A 24 1.35 -3.47 -13.39
C GLU A 24 0.01 -3.59 -14.15
N ARG A 25 -0.07 -4.45 -15.16
CA ARG A 25 -1.32 -4.67 -15.92
C ARG A 25 -2.46 -5.22 -15.08
N LEU A 26 -2.16 -6.14 -14.15
CA LEU A 26 -3.16 -6.67 -13.24
C LEU A 26 -3.67 -5.58 -12.30
N TRP A 27 -2.77 -4.73 -11.80
CA TRP A 27 -3.14 -3.57 -10.97
C TRP A 27 -4.01 -2.57 -11.75
N GLU A 28 -3.61 -2.20 -12.96
CA GLU A 28 -4.39 -1.30 -13.84
C GLU A 28 -5.75 -1.88 -14.26
N SER A 29 -5.94 -3.20 -14.17
CA SER A 29 -7.21 -3.85 -14.50
C SER A 29 -8.26 -3.76 -13.38
N LEU A 30 -7.84 -3.36 -12.17
CA LEU A 30 -8.76 -3.17 -11.05
C LEU A 30 -9.58 -1.90 -11.25
N PRO A 31 -10.83 -1.84 -10.73
CA PRO A 31 -11.61 -0.62 -10.68
C PRO A 31 -10.85 0.51 -9.96
N GLU A 32 -11.03 1.76 -10.39
CA GLU A 32 -10.44 2.94 -9.72
C GLU A 32 -10.89 3.07 -8.25
N ASP A 33 -12.07 2.53 -7.93
CA ASP A 33 -12.67 2.46 -6.60
C ASP A 33 -12.50 1.08 -5.94
N PHE A 34 -11.52 0.28 -6.37
CA PHE A 34 -11.16 -0.94 -5.66
C PHE A 34 -10.71 -0.59 -4.24
N ILE A 35 -11.50 -1.03 -3.26
CA ILE A 35 -11.18 -0.88 -1.85
C ILE A 35 -11.04 -2.27 -1.25
N ASP A 36 -9.90 -2.53 -0.63
CA ASP A 36 -9.69 -3.73 0.17
C ASP A 36 -10.38 -3.54 1.54
N GLU A 37 -11.29 -4.46 1.89
CA GLU A 37 -11.97 -4.45 3.19
C GLU A 37 -10.96 -4.46 4.35
N ALA A 38 -9.83 -5.17 4.18
CA ALA A 38 -8.77 -5.19 5.18
C ALA A 38 -8.06 -3.83 5.33
N GLU A 39 -7.98 -3.04 4.25
CA GLU A 39 -7.42 -1.69 4.32
C GLU A 39 -8.36 -0.74 5.07
N ILE A 40 -9.68 -0.85 4.87
CA ILE A 40 -10.66 -0.10 5.67
C ILE A 40 -10.56 -0.48 7.14
N GLU A 41 -10.50 -1.77 7.45
CA GLU A 41 -10.39 -2.25 8.83
C GLU A 41 -9.13 -1.70 9.52
N GLU A 42 -7.98 -1.71 8.83
CA GLU A 42 -6.74 -1.12 9.34
C GLU A 42 -6.84 0.39 9.51
N ALA A 43 -7.45 1.11 8.56
CA ALA A 43 -7.66 2.55 8.67
C ALA A 43 -8.52 2.92 9.88
N LEU A 44 -9.63 2.19 10.11
CA LEU A 44 -10.49 2.37 11.28
C LEU A 44 -9.78 1.99 12.58
N ARG A 45 -8.91 0.98 12.56
CA ARG A 45 -8.09 0.60 13.71
C ARG A 45 -7.12 1.72 14.07
N ARG A 46 -6.43 2.30 13.09
CA ARG A 46 -5.53 3.44 13.28
C ARG A 46 -6.26 4.66 13.79
N ASP A 47 -7.43 4.97 13.25
CA ASP A 47 -8.25 6.09 13.71
C ASP A 47 -8.55 5.99 15.22
N ARG A 48 -8.96 4.80 15.69
CA ARG A 48 -9.15 4.56 17.14
C ARG A 48 -7.86 4.69 17.94
N GLU A 49 -6.73 4.17 17.43
CA GLU A 49 -5.43 4.32 18.11
C GLU A 49 -5.02 5.80 18.26
N MET A 50 -5.40 6.65 17.31
CA MET A 50 -5.13 8.09 17.35
C MET A 50 -5.97 8.79 18.43
N ASP A 51 -7.24 8.40 18.57
CA ASP A 51 -8.12 8.89 19.63
C ASP A 51 -7.68 8.42 21.03
N GLU A 52 -7.25 7.17 21.15
CA GLU A 52 -6.80 6.57 22.41
C GLU A 52 -5.48 7.18 22.92
N ASP A 53 -4.54 7.48 22.01
CA ASP A 53 -3.25 8.05 22.36
C ASP A 53 -2.82 9.16 21.38
N PRO A 54 -3.27 10.41 21.63
CA PRO A 54 -2.91 11.56 20.81
C PRO A 54 -1.40 11.87 20.79
N SER A 55 -0.58 11.25 21.65
CA SER A 55 0.88 11.42 21.60
C SER A 55 1.55 10.63 20.49
N LYS A 56 0.86 9.63 19.92
CA LYS A 56 1.32 8.83 18.76
C LYS A 56 1.09 9.50 17.42
N VAL A 57 0.38 10.63 17.40
CA VAL A 57 0.11 11.39 16.18
C VAL A 57 0.93 12.66 16.14
N ILE A 58 1.13 13.15 14.92
CA ILE A 58 1.68 14.48 14.69
C ILE A 58 0.64 15.32 13.97
N THR A 59 0.64 16.61 14.24
CA THR A 59 -0.18 17.56 13.49
C THR A 59 0.35 17.70 12.06
N LEU A 60 -0.49 18.21 11.15
CA LEU A 60 -0.05 18.52 9.79
C LEU A 60 1.12 19.53 9.78
N GLU A 61 1.11 20.51 10.68
CA GLU A 61 2.22 21.47 10.82
C GLU A 61 3.54 20.80 11.25
N GLN A 62 3.47 19.84 12.17
CA GLN A 62 4.64 19.04 12.57
C GLN A 62 5.14 18.19 11.41
N LEU A 63 4.24 17.58 10.63
CA LEU A 63 4.59 16.84 9.42
C LEU A 63 5.28 17.74 8.40
N ASP A 64 4.73 18.92 8.12
CA ASP A 64 5.32 19.89 7.20
C ASP A 64 6.71 20.31 7.64
N THR A 65 6.90 20.54 8.94
CA THR A 65 8.21 20.86 9.53
C THR A 65 9.21 19.71 9.32
N LEU A 66 8.80 18.45 9.51
CA LEU A 66 9.66 17.29 9.28
C LEU A 66 10.02 17.14 7.80
N ILE A 67 9.08 17.39 6.89
CA ILE A 67 9.31 17.34 5.44
C ILE A 67 10.28 18.44 5.02
N ALA A 68 10.09 19.68 5.50
CA ALA A 68 10.97 20.81 5.19
C ALA A 68 12.42 20.57 5.65
N ASN A 69 12.58 19.89 6.79
CA ASN A 69 13.89 19.56 7.36
C ASN A 69 14.46 18.23 6.85
N ARG A 70 13.76 17.51 5.95
CA ARG A 70 14.22 16.24 5.43
C ARG A 70 15.52 16.45 4.64
N PRO A 71 16.65 15.81 5.02
CA PRO A 71 17.88 15.97 4.28
C PRO A 71 17.69 15.45 2.85
N ARG A 72 18.06 16.27 1.86
CA ARG A 72 18.10 15.81 0.47
C ARG A 72 19.15 14.70 0.37
N ARG A 73 18.73 13.50 -0.04
CA ARG A 73 19.69 12.45 -0.41
C ARG A 73 20.60 13.02 -1.51
N LYS A 74 21.91 12.99 -1.26
CA LYS A 74 22.93 13.30 -2.27
C LYS A 74 22.99 12.19 -3.31
#